data_AF-A0A1H2EGB6-F1
#
_entry.id   AF-A0A1H2EGB6-F1
#
_cell.length_a   1.000
_cell.length_b   1.000
_cell.length_c   1.000
_cell.angle_alpha   90.00
_cell.angle_beta   90.00
_cell.angle_gamma   90.00
#
_symmetry.space_group_name_H-M   'P 1'
#
loop_
_entity.id
_entity.type
_entity.pdbx_description
1 polymer ?
#
loop_
_entity_poly.entity_id
_entity_poly.type
_entity_poly.pdbx_seq_one_letter_code
_entity_poly.pdbx_strand_id
1 'polypeptide(L)'
;MDRLESQGVYGLSVFSLAIPRLWDEWAQLRAGGLYWQVCERAGEADALCRQVLAGMTASQRALLLTCGRGPQAILQGLPAELGPGELIPLEFSAAGAPAALRALARDLQRRFAPRQRLLLLSAPAAAWSAFDDAQLARWCRELSDWLQRQSCTLLIYSHGEPQAIAARLLACNDALSGLAQLYSGRGGLRYLLHFWRTALGVRAGGEVDMAREDGVLVCRPESEQGSPGAAASDLQLCLAARAVLEGAPPLSAHWQLFDAEAALLAAAMRATAASVILRIDSNEQVGELARQIYELRRQRGRALKVVVRELSACLRYLDEQLLLVCGASLIVPYGTALSRFLTLLDSLQGQLWTRSLPDDFEQTLKRLRPPPLRGLLPAPRFVEVVRGILDAGGGGEVSHLLLRLKVVDGLALPQVLGQCRLRRYGDMACVAGGELYLFLFACRANALESALGNIFRLSWRELFAAHEILVDTRSIPLDGASATSTPLPALRGEPAPAPAASGPVRLTPVRVRLSAGQNRVGRAT
;
A
#
# COMPACT_ATOMS: atom_id res chain seq x y z
N MET A 1 -30.52 19.32 15.40
CA MET A 1 -31.75 18.80 16.01
C MET A 1 -32.36 17.76 15.08
N ASP A 2 -33.16 16.85 15.64
CA ASP A 2 -33.98 15.85 14.96
C ASP A 2 -33.28 14.71 14.20
N ARG A 3 -32.83 13.71 14.98
CA ARG A 3 -33.35 12.32 14.95
C ARG A 3 -32.53 11.41 15.86
N LEU A 4 -32.82 11.40 17.17
CA LEU A 4 -32.26 10.42 18.11
C LEU A 4 -33.21 10.08 19.28
N GLU A 5 -34.53 10.07 19.02
CA GLU A 5 -35.52 9.50 19.95
C GLU A 5 -36.28 8.34 19.29
N SER A 6 -35.75 7.13 19.46
CA SER A 6 -36.57 5.91 19.34
C SER A 6 -35.99 4.76 20.16
N GLN A 7 -36.54 4.62 21.37
CA GLN A 7 -36.63 3.39 22.17
C GLN A 7 -35.33 2.81 22.75
N GLY A 8 -35.28 2.73 24.08
CA GLY A 8 -34.12 2.28 24.83
C GLY A 8 -34.18 0.84 25.32
N VAL A 9 -33.01 0.23 25.48
CA VAL A 9 -32.76 -0.94 26.32
C VAL A 9 -31.44 -0.70 27.06
N TYR A 10 -31.39 -0.99 28.36
CA TYR A 10 -30.28 -0.77 29.30
C TYR A 10 -29.98 0.68 29.71
N GLY A 11 -30.46 1.06 30.89
CA GLY A 11 -30.07 2.28 31.61
C GLY A 11 -28.67 2.19 32.24
N LEU A 12 -27.64 2.03 31.41
CA LEU A 12 -26.24 2.19 31.81
C LEU A 12 -25.72 3.53 31.26
N SER A 13 -25.10 4.33 32.12
CA SER A 13 -24.44 5.58 31.71
C SER A 13 -23.19 5.25 30.88
N VAL A 14 -23.33 5.24 29.55
CA VAL A 14 -22.20 5.04 28.63
C VAL A 14 -21.40 6.36 28.58
N PHE A 15 -20.12 6.29 28.90
CA PHE A 15 -19.19 7.41 28.66
C PHE A 15 -18.64 7.30 27.23
N SER A 16 -18.21 8.43 26.65
CA SER A 16 -17.66 8.48 25.30
C SER A 16 -16.39 9.33 25.26
N LEU A 17 -15.52 9.06 24.29
CA LEU A 17 -14.34 9.89 23.99
C LEU A 17 -14.71 11.30 23.49
N ALA A 18 -15.94 11.50 23.02
CA ALA A 18 -16.44 12.78 22.52
C ALA A 18 -15.55 13.44 21.45
N ILE A 19 -14.89 12.61 20.62
CA ILE A 19 -14.12 13.03 19.45
C ILE A 19 -15.10 13.15 18.28
N PRO A 20 -15.33 14.36 17.70
CA PRO A 20 -16.25 14.51 16.60
C PRO A 20 -15.85 13.68 15.38
N ARG A 21 -16.86 13.11 14.70
CA ARG A 21 -16.73 12.25 13.51
C ARG A 21 -15.97 10.93 13.74
N LEU A 22 -15.64 10.55 14.99
CA LEU A 22 -15.15 9.22 15.33
C LEU A 22 -16.32 8.22 15.41
N TRP A 23 -16.14 6.99 14.92
CA TRP A 23 -17.15 5.93 15.04
C TRP A 23 -17.43 5.55 16.51
N ASP A 24 -18.70 5.30 16.86
CA ASP A 24 -19.12 4.93 18.21
C ASP A 24 -18.37 3.72 18.78
N GLU A 25 -18.04 2.74 17.93
CA GLU A 25 -17.27 1.56 18.31
C GLU A 25 -15.85 1.86 18.82
N TRP A 26 -15.29 3.01 18.43
CA TRP A 26 -13.97 3.51 18.87
C TRP A 26 -14.10 4.56 19.98
N ALA A 27 -15.26 5.20 20.10
CA ALA A 27 -15.52 6.29 21.03
C ALA A 27 -16.14 5.82 22.37
N GLN A 28 -16.98 4.78 22.38
CA GLN A 28 -17.68 4.35 23.59
C GLN A 28 -16.73 3.74 24.64
N LEU A 29 -17.05 3.97 25.91
CA LEU A 29 -16.35 3.45 27.07
C LEU A 29 -17.32 2.60 27.92
N ARG A 30 -16.90 1.38 28.27
CA ARG A 30 -17.68 0.50 29.17
C ARG A 30 -17.49 0.91 30.63
N ALA A 31 -18.53 0.72 31.44
CA ALA A 31 -18.43 0.81 32.90
C ALA A 31 -17.44 -0.24 33.43
N GLY A 32 -16.60 0.14 34.40
CA GLY A 32 -15.54 -0.75 34.91
C GLY A 32 -14.32 -0.88 33.99
N GLY A 33 -14.24 -0.11 32.90
CA GLY A 33 -13.16 -0.20 31.93
C GLY A 33 -11.90 0.58 32.31
N LEU A 34 -10.74 0.05 31.93
CA LEU A 34 -9.43 0.71 31.98
C LEU A 34 -8.95 1.01 30.56
N TYR A 35 -8.90 2.28 30.17
CA TYR A 35 -8.56 2.73 28.82
C TYR A 35 -7.29 3.59 28.84
N TRP A 36 -6.48 3.49 27.80
CA TRP A 36 -5.23 4.23 27.68
C TRP A 36 -5.11 4.91 26.31
N GLN A 37 -4.81 6.19 26.31
CA GLN A 37 -4.43 6.97 25.14
C GLN A 37 -3.02 7.52 25.32
N VAL A 38 -2.14 7.22 24.37
CA VAL A 38 -0.74 7.66 24.39
C VAL A 38 -0.54 8.73 23.33
N CYS A 39 -0.27 9.96 23.75
CA CYS A 39 -0.10 11.13 22.88
C CYS A 39 1.38 11.50 22.76
N GLU A 40 1.79 12.04 21.62
CA GLU A 40 3.13 12.61 21.46
C GLU A 40 3.28 13.90 22.27
N ARG A 41 2.28 14.80 22.23
CA ARG A 41 2.36 16.11 22.91
C ARG A 41 1.37 16.24 24.07
N ALA A 42 1.80 16.94 25.12
CA ALA A 42 0.96 17.23 26.28
C ALA A 42 -0.31 18.03 25.92
N GLY A 43 -0.20 18.98 24.98
CA GLY A 43 -1.34 19.78 24.51
C GLY A 43 -2.35 19.03 23.62
N GLU A 44 -2.03 17.80 23.18
CA GLU A 44 -2.97 16.90 22.51
C GLU A 44 -3.74 16.08 23.56
N ALA A 45 -3.03 15.54 24.56
CA ALA A 45 -3.64 14.89 25.73
C ALA A 45 -4.60 15.82 26.47
N ASP A 46 -4.22 17.09 26.68
CA ASP A 46 -5.08 18.10 27.31
C ASP A 46 -6.36 18.35 26.49
N ALA A 47 -6.25 18.37 25.15
CA ALA A 47 -7.38 18.59 24.25
C ALA A 47 -8.36 17.40 24.26
N LEU A 48 -7.86 16.17 24.15
CA LEU A 48 -8.70 14.97 24.23
C LEU A 48 -9.39 14.86 25.60
N CYS A 49 -8.67 15.14 26.69
CA CYS A 49 -9.24 15.13 28.04
C CYS A 49 -10.36 16.18 28.21
N ARG A 50 -10.17 17.38 27.65
CA ARG A 50 -11.18 18.43 27.61
C ARG A 50 -12.41 18.05 26.77
N GLN A 51 -12.20 17.42 25.62
CA GLN A 51 -13.29 16.95 24.76
C GLN A 51 -14.16 15.92 25.48
N VAL A 52 -13.54 14.95 26.15
CA VAL A 52 -14.27 13.99 27.00
C VAL A 52 -15.13 14.71 28.03
N LEU A 53 -14.56 15.67 28.77
CA LEU A 53 -15.31 16.47 29.75
C LEU A 53 -16.47 17.25 29.10
N ALA A 54 -16.26 17.88 27.94
CA ALA A 54 -17.27 18.65 27.22
C ALA A 54 -18.43 17.78 26.70
N GLY A 55 -18.18 16.51 26.39
CA GLY A 55 -19.20 15.56 25.97
C GLY A 55 -19.94 14.86 27.11
N MET A 56 -19.63 15.17 28.38
CA MET A 56 -20.35 14.61 29.53
C MET A 56 -21.69 15.31 29.75
N THR A 57 -22.68 14.56 30.25
CA THR A 57 -23.97 15.13 30.63
C THR A 57 -23.97 15.64 32.08
N ALA A 58 -24.86 16.57 32.41
CA ALA A 58 -25.03 17.08 33.77
C ALA A 58 -25.40 16.01 34.82
N SER A 59 -25.91 14.84 34.38
CA SER A 59 -26.17 13.68 35.25
C SER A 59 -24.92 12.83 35.56
N GLN A 60 -23.86 12.98 34.77
CA GLN A 60 -22.60 12.26 34.94
C GLN A 60 -21.66 13.00 35.90
N ARG A 61 -20.70 12.24 36.45
CA ARG A 61 -19.73 12.71 37.43
C ARG A 61 -18.32 12.33 36.98
N ALA A 62 -17.36 13.20 37.23
CA ALA A 62 -15.96 13.01 36.88
C ALA A 62 -15.01 13.29 38.05
N LEU A 63 -13.79 12.79 37.93
CA LEU A 63 -12.66 13.13 38.78
C LEU A 63 -11.42 13.21 37.88
N LEU A 64 -10.77 14.37 37.87
CA LEU A 64 -9.62 14.68 37.02
C LEU A 64 -8.35 14.65 37.87
N LEU A 65 -7.39 13.80 37.50
CA LEU A 65 -6.08 13.64 38.13
C LEU A 65 -5.01 14.17 37.18
N THR A 66 -4.21 15.15 37.63
CA THR A 66 -3.07 15.66 36.86
C THR A 66 -1.75 15.48 37.59
N CYS A 67 -0.72 15.06 36.84
CA CYS A 67 0.63 14.85 37.34
C CYS A 67 1.56 15.98 36.91
N GLY A 68 2.04 16.80 37.84
CA GLY A 68 3.07 17.82 37.61
C GLY A 68 2.65 19.01 36.72
N ARG A 69 1.38 19.08 36.30
CA ARG A 69 0.77 20.23 35.63
C ARG A 69 -0.56 20.52 36.29
N GLY A 70 -0.85 21.79 36.54
CA GLY A 70 -2.11 22.21 37.17
C GLY A 70 -3.33 21.84 36.33
N PRO A 71 -4.45 21.43 36.95
CA PRO A 71 -5.68 21.03 36.24
C PRO A 71 -6.26 22.16 35.36
N GLN A 72 -5.92 23.41 35.66
CA GLN A 72 -6.33 24.58 34.88
C GLN A 72 -5.92 24.49 33.41
N ALA A 73 -4.78 23.87 33.08
CA ALA A 73 -4.34 23.73 31.68
C ALA A 73 -5.31 22.90 30.83
N ILE A 74 -5.94 21.89 31.44
CA ILE A 74 -6.96 21.06 30.78
C ILE A 74 -8.29 21.81 30.72
N LEU A 75 -8.67 22.51 31.78
CA LEU A 75 -9.97 23.20 31.91
C LEU A 75 -10.07 24.54 31.14
N GLN A 76 -8.94 25.18 30.82
CA GLN A 76 -8.88 26.47 30.10
C GLN A 76 -9.43 26.36 28.67
N GLY A 77 -10.71 26.70 28.49
CA GLY A 77 -11.43 26.61 27.22
C GLY A 77 -12.47 25.49 27.15
N LEU A 78 -12.83 24.89 28.28
CA LEU A 78 -14.09 24.16 28.42
C LEU A 78 -15.26 25.18 28.50
N PRO A 79 -16.30 25.12 27.66
CA PRO A 79 -17.44 26.03 27.74
C PRO A 79 -18.22 25.84 29.06
N ALA A 80 -18.66 26.94 29.68
CA ALA A 80 -19.31 26.89 30.99
C ALA A 80 -20.65 26.12 31.04
N GLU A 81 -21.28 25.92 29.87
CA GLU A 81 -22.54 25.18 29.72
C GLU A 81 -22.34 23.69 29.43
N LEU A 82 -21.09 23.22 29.24
CA LEU A 82 -20.74 21.85 28.90
C LEU A 82 -19.85 21.22 29.97
N GLY A 83 -20.28 20.08 30.50
CA GLY A 83 -19.51 19.36 31.52
C GLY A 83 -20.34 18.37 32.35
N PRO A 84 -19.65 17.54 33.16
CA PRO A 84 -20.31 16.72 34.17
C PRO A 84 -20.90 17.61 35.28
N GLY A 85 -22.01 17.17 35.90
CA GLY A 85 -22.62 17.89 37.03
C GLY A 85 -21.78 17.89 38.31
N GLU A 86 -20.74 17.05 38.37
CA GLU A 86 -19.76 17.05 39.46
C GLU A 86 -18.35 16.77 38.87
N LEU A 87 -17.40 17.69 39.05
CA LEU A 87 -16.01 17.54 38.66
C LEU A 87 -15.10 17.80 39.85
N ILE A 88 -14.29 16.81 40.24
CA ILE A 88 -13.28 16.95 41.29
C ILE A 88 -11.89 16.97 40.65
N PRO A 89 -11.21 18.12 40.54
CA PRO A 89 -9.82 18.18 40.12
C PRO A 89 -8.86 17.86 41.29
N LEU A 90 -7.85 17.02 41.03
CA LEU A 90 -6.80 16.64 41.96
C LEU A 90 -5.45 16.71 41.24
N GLU A 91 -4.45 17.29 41.91
CA GLU A 91 -3.09 17.40 41.40
C GLU A 91 -2.12 16.62 42.30
N PHE A 92 -1.11 15.99 41.70
CA PHE A 92 0.02 15.43 42.43
C PHE A 92 1.36 15.76 41.76
N SER A 93 2.40 15.91 42.59
CA SER A 93 3.74 16.29 42.13
C SER A 93 4.37 15.21 41.25
N ALA A 94 5.05 15.62 40.17
CA ALA A 94 5.77 14.72 39.27
C ALA A 94 6.85 13.91 40.01
N ALA A 95 7.52 14.50 41.01
CA ALA A 95 8.52 13.81 41.82
C ALA A 95 7.94 12.67 42.68
N GLY A 96 6.66 12.76 43.06
CA GLY A 96 5.93 11.74 43.80
C GLY A 96 5.15 10.76 42.93
N ALA A 97 5.15 10.93 41.60
CA ALA A 97 4.23 10.25 40.69
C ALA A 97 4.27 8.71 40.80
N PRO A 98 5.43 8.02 40.85
CA PRO A 98 5.43 6.56 40.96
C PRO A 98 4.79 6.03 42.25
N ALA A 99 4.94 6.75 43.36
CA ALA A 99 4.33 6.38 44.64
C ALA A 99 2.82 6.64 44.63
N ALA A 100 2.40 7.81 44.12
CA ALA A 100 0.99 8.15 43.96
C ALA A 100 0.24 7.18 43.03
N LEU A 101 0.83 6.83 41.88
CA LEU A 101 0.25 5.87 40.94
C LEU A 101 0.13 4.47 41.57
N ARG A 102 1.13 3.99 42.31
CA ARG A 102 1.06 2.70 43.06
C ARG A 102 0.04 2.72 44.21
N ALA A 103 -0.32 3.88 44.74
CA ALA A 103 -1.33 4.02 45.80
C ALA A 103 -2.75 4.36 45.27
N LEU A 104 -2.87 4.77 44.00
CA LEU A 104 -4.04 5.40 43.39
C LEU A 104 -5.39 4.76 43.76
N ALA A 105 -5.55 3.45 43.54
CA ALA A 105 -6.79 2.76 43.86
C ALA A 105 -7.15 2.81 45.35
N ARG A 106 -6.16 2.70 46.24
CA ARG A 106 -6.36 2.75 47.70
C ARG A 106 -6.72 4.15 48.17
N ASP A 107 -6.05 5.17 47.63
CA ASP A 107 -6.26 6.56 48.05
C ASP A 107 -7.59 7.11 47.53
N LEU A 108 -7.96 6.79 46.28
CA LEU A 108 -9.28 7.10 45.73
C LEU A 108 -10.40 6.39 46.50
N GLN A 109 -10.21 5.09 46.82
CA GLN A 109 -11.18 4.34 47.62
C GLN A 109 -11.38 4.93 49.02
N ARG A 110 -10.30 5.33 49.70
CA ARG A 110 -10.34 5.92 51.04
C ARG A 110 -10.96 7.31 51.08
N ARG A 111 -10.64 8.15 50.09
CA ARG A 111 -10.96 9.58 50.12
C ARG A 111 -12.28 9.94 49.44
N PHE A 112 -12.71 9.16 48.43
CA PHE A 112 -13.90 9.47 47.63
C PHE A 112 -14.88 8.30 47.48
N ALA A 113 -14.44 7.05 47.75
CA ALA A 113 -15.22 5.82 47.56
C ALA A 113 -16.08 5.83 46.26
N PRO A 114 -15.48 6.16 45.09
CA PRO A 114 -16.23 6.53 43.91
C PRO A 114 -17.08 5.36 43.39
N ARG A 115 -18.28 5.65 42.90
CA ARG A 115 -19.14 4.71 42.18
C ARG A 115 -19.68 5.38 40.92
N GLN A 116 -19.80 4.62 39.83
CA GLN A 116 -20.38 5.07 38.54
C GLN A 116 -19.81 6.42 38.05
N ARG A 117 -18.49 6.58 38.17
CA ARG A 117 -17.78 7.83 37.89
C ARG A 117 -16.71 7.61 36.82
N LEU A 118 -16.51 8.62 35.97
CA LEU A 118 -15.37 8.65 35.04
C LEU A 118 -14.15 9.26 35.74
N LEU A 119 -13.05 8.53 35.74
CA LEU A 119 -11.76 8.96 36.24
C LEU A 119 -10.90 9.32 35.02
N LEU A 120 -10.34 10.51 34.99
CA LEU A 120 -9.43 10.97 33.95
C LEU A 120 -8.05 11.20 34.57
N LEU A 121 -7.00 10.58 34.03
CA LEU A 121 -5.63 10.72 34.53
C LEU A 121 -4.72 11.23 33.43
N SER A 122 -4.19 12.45 33.56
CA SER A 122 -3.15 12.98 32.66
C SER A 122 -1.78 12.92 33.33
N ALA A 123 -0.86 12.15 32.76
CA ALA A 123 0.49 11.98 33.29
C ALA A 123 1.57 11.97 32.19
N PRO A 124 2.79 12.45 32.48
CA PRO A 124 3.89 12.34 31.53
C PRO A 124 4.34 10.88 31.37
N ALA A 125 4.86 10.53 30.19
CA ALA A 125 5.44 9.22 29.91
C ALA A 125 6.49 8.80 30.96
N ALA A 126 7.29 9.76 31.43
CA ALA A 126 8.29 9.57 32.47
C ALA A 126 7.75 9.10 33.83
N ALA A 127 6.45 9.28 34.14
CA ALA A 127 5.86 8.74 35.36
C ALA A 127 5.81 7.19 35.37
N TRP A 128 5.85 6.58 34.17
CA TRP A 128 5.73 5.14 33.95
C TRP A 128 7.07 4.43 33.71
N SER A 129 8.19 5.16 33.64
CA SER A 129 9.53 4.58 33.51
C SER A 129 10.02 3.90 34.80
N ALA A 130 9.52 4.35 35.96
CA ALA A 130 9.80 3.78 37.28
C ALA A 130 9.04 2.46 37.57
N PHE A 131 8.24 1.98 36.63
CA PHE A 131 7.60 0.65 36.66
C PHE A 131 8.35 -0.25 35.69
N ASP A 132 8.77 -1.44 36.12
CA ASP A 132 9.12 -2.52 35.19
C ASP A 132 7.85 -3.13 34.56
N ASP A 133 8.01 -3.98 33.54
CA ASP A 133 6.87 -4.54 32.78
C ASP A 133 5.98 -5.45 33.64
N ALA A 134 6.56 -6.18 34.60
CA ALA A 134 5.80 -7.05 35.50
C ALA A 134 5.00 -6.22 36.53
N GLN A 135 5.60 -5.14 37.04
CA GLN A 135 4.94 -4.16 37.91
C GLN A 135 3.80 -3.44 37.18
N LEU A 136 4.02 -3.00 35.95
CA LEU A 136 3.00 -2.33 35.13
C LEU A 136 1.84 -3.28 34.82
N ALA A 137 2.14 -4.51 34.39
CA ALA A 137 1.11 -5.52 34.12
C ALA A 137 0.31 -5.91 35.37
N ARG A 138 0.96 -6.02 36.54
CA ARG A 138 0.28 -6.24 37.83
C ARG A 138 -0.60 -5.05 38.20
N TRP A 139 -0.09 -3.82 38.08
CA TRP A 139 -0.83 -2.60 38.37
C TRP A 139 -2.08 -2.46 37.50
N CYS A 140 -1.97 -2.74 36.19
CA CYS A 140 -3.11 -2.75 35.27
C CYS A 140 -4.18 -3.77 35.70
N ARG A 141 -3.80 -4.98 36.14
CA ARG A 141 -4.76 -5.99 36.63
C ARG A 141 -5.45 -5.54 37.92
N GLU A 142 -4.69 -5.20 38.96
CA GLU A 142 -5.21 -4.76 40.27
C GLU A 142 -6.18 -3.57 40.13
N LEU A 143 -5.86 -2.64 39.22
CA LEU A 143 -6.68 -1.47 38.94
C LEU A 143 -7.94 -1.82 38.14
N SER A 144 -7.85 -2.70 37.13
CA SER A 144 -8.99 -3.19 36.36
C SER A 144 -10.00 -3.92 37.27
N ASP A 145 -9.51 -4.78 38.17
CA ASP A 145 -10.35 -5.50 39.17
C ASP A 145 -11.01 -4.55 40.17
N TRP A 146 -10.36 -3.43 40.53
CA TRP A 146 -10.94 -2.40 41.38
C TRP A 146 -12.00 -1.56 40.63
N LEU A 147 -11.71 -1.14 39.41
CA LEU A 147 -12.61 -0.37 38.55
C LEU A 147 -13.91 -1.12 38.28
N GLN A 148 -13.83 -2.41 37.94
CA GLN A 148 -14.99 -3.28 37.74
C GLN A 148 -15.86 -3.35 39.01
N ARG A 149 -15.26 -3.59 40.18
CA ARG A 149 -15.98 -3.66 41.47
C ARG A 149 -16.68 -2.35 41.86
N GLN A 150 -16.11 -1.19 41.50
CA GLN A 150 -16.74 0.12 41.75
C GLN A 150 -17.61 0.62 40.58
N SER A 151 -17.70 -0.14 39.48
CA SER A 151 -18.31 0.29 38.21
C SER A 151 -17.82 1.68 37.76
N CYS A 152 -16.55 2.00 38.02
CA CYS A 152 -15.91 3.24 37.59
C CYS A 152 -15.06 2.97 36.35
N THR A 153 -14.93 3.96 35.48
CA THR A 153 -14.13 3.85 34.26
C THR A 153 -12.93 4.77 34.40
N LEU A 154 -11.72 4.29 34.09
CA LEU A 154 -10.50 5.11 34.08
C LEU A 154 -9.98 5.26 32.66
N LEU A 155 -9.75 6.50 32.25
CA LEU A 155 -9.09 6.87 31.01
C LEU A 155 -7.77 7.57 31.32
N ILE A 156 -6.67 6.97 30.88
CA ILE A 156 -5.30 7.45 31.13
C ILE A 156 -4.77 8.11 29.86
N TYR A 157 -4.32 9.35 29.98
CA TYR A 157 -3.59 10.08 28.96
C TYR A 157 -2.11 10.13 29.34
N SER A 158 -1.28 9.40 28.60
CA SER A 158 0.18 9.54 28.67
C SER A 158 0.66 10.50 27.59
N HIS A 159 1.59 11.41 27.92
CA HIS A 159 2.22 12.29 26.93
C HIS A 159 3.75 12.24 26.98
N GLY A 160 4.41 12.20 25.81
CA GLY A 160 5.86 12.02 25.68
C GLY A 160 6.17 11.04 24.55
N GLU A 161 7.17 10.16 24.73
CA GLU A 161 7.47 9.11 23.73
C GLU A 161 6.32 8.09 23.63
N PRO A 162 5.55 8.06 22.52
CA PRO A 162 4.31 7.31 22.51
C PRO A 162 4.53 5.83 22.21
N GLN A 163 5.49 5.53 21.32
CA GLN A 163 5.80 4.17 20.86
C GLN A 163 6.35 3.27 21.97
N ALA A 164 7.25 3.80 22.82
CA ALA A 164 7.88 3.05 23.90
C ALA A 164 6.86 2.57 24.95
N ILE A 165 5.87 3.41 25.30
CA ILE A 165 4.81 3.04 26.24
C ILE A 165 3.75 2.16 25.57
N ALA A 166 3.33 2.47 24.33
CA ALA A 166 2.35 1.65 23.61
C ALA A 166 2.83 0.20 23.46
N ALA A 167 4.11 -0.03 23.14
CA ALA A 167 4.70 -1.37 23.05
C ALA A 167 4.58 -2.17 24.35
N ARG A 168 4.85 -1.53 25.50
CA ARG A 168 4.75 -2.15 26.84
C ARG A 168 3.29 -2.44 27.24
N LEU A 169 2.37 -1.56 26.86
CA LEU A 169 0.93 -1.70 27.13
C LEU A 169 0.24 -2.72 26.24
N LEU A 170 0.74 -2.98 25.03
CA LEU A 170 0.25 -4.05 24.15
C LEU A 170 0.38 -5.43 24.82
N ALA A 171 1.45 -5.68 25.58
CA ALA A 171 1.60 -6.89 26.39
C ALA A 171 0.58 -6.99 27.55
N CYS A 172 -0.07 -5.88 27.92
CA CYS A 172 -1.07 -5.79 28.98
C CYS A 172 -2.53 -5.88 28.47
N ASN A 173 -2.75 -6.30 27.21
CA ASN A 173 -4.08 -6.26 26.56
C ASN A 173 -5.21 -6.90 27.39
N ASP A 174 -4.93 -7.98 28.13
CA ASP A 174 -5.95 -8.70 28.89
C ASP A 174 -6.55 -7.86 30.02
N ALA A 175 -5.71 -7.09 30.72
CA ALA A 175 -6.13 -6.19 31.80
C ALA A 175 -6.78 -4.90 31.29
N LEU A 176 -6.34 -4.43 30.13
CA LEU A 176 -6.81 -3.20 29.49
C LEU A 176 -8.17 -3.42 28.78
N SER A 177 -8.96 -2.37 28.73
CA SER A 177 -10.22 -2.30 27.97
C SER A 177 -10.02 -1.56 26.64
N GLY A 178 -8.97 -0.76 26.48
CA GLY A 178 -8.58 -0.22 25.19
C GLY A 178 -7.24 0.50 25.23
N LEU A 179 -6.56 0.52 24.09
CA LEU A 179 -5.30 1.21 23.85
C LEU A 179 -5.35 1.91 22.49
N ALA A 180 -5.10 3.21 22.49
CA ALA A 180 -4.93 4.01 21.28
C ALA A 180 -3.70 4.91 21.40
N GLN A 181 -3.15 5.31 20.26
CA GLN A 181 -2.00 6.19 20.14
C GLN A 181 -2.35 7.37 19.24
N LEU A 182 -1.99 8.58 19.69
CA LEU A 182 -2.04 9.79 18.90
C LEU A 182 -0.60 10.26 18.61
N TYR A 183 -0.24 10.41 17.34
CA TYR A 183 1.13 10.74 16.93
C TYR A 183 1.17 11.57 15.64
N SER A 184 2.28 12.29 15.42
CA SER A 184 2.53 13.03 14.19
C SER A 184 3.11 12.08 13.13
N GLY A 185 2.45 11.96 11.98
CA GLY A 185 2.86 11.07 10.90
C GLY A 185 2.49 11.65 9.54
N ARG A 186 3.40 11.52 8.57
CA ARG A 186 3.22 11.96 7.17
C ARG A 186 2.73 13.42 7.00
N GLY A 187 3.17 14.32 7.88
CA GLY A 187 2.81 15.75 7.83
C GLY A 187 1.47 16.11 8.50
N GLY A 188 0.81 15.17 9.18
CA GLY A 188 -0.44 15.41 9.92
C GLY A 188 -0.46 14.71 11.28
N LEU A 189 -1.56 14.87 12.01
CA LEU A 189 -1.84 14.19 13.27
C LEU A 189 -2.65 12.91 12.99
N ARG A 190 -2.33 11.80 13.64
CA ARG A 190 -2.96 10.49 13.40
C ARG A 190 -3.39 9.83 14.68
N TYR A 191 -4.56 9.19 14.66
CA TYR A 191 -5.09 8.38 15.75
C TYR A 191 -5.09 6.91 15.34
N LEU A 192 -4.19 6.13 15.93
CA LEU A 192 -4.01 4.69 15.75
C LEU A 192 -4.71 3.94 16.89
N LEU A 193 -5.74 3.17 16.55
CA LEU A 193 -6.39 2.24 17.47
C LEU A 193 -5.66 0.89 17.46
N HIS A 194 -5.08 0.50 18.58
CA HIS A 194 -4.54 -0.85 18.74
C HIS A 194 -5.67 -1.85 19.03
N PHE A 195 -6.44 -1.57 20.08
CA PHE A 195 -7.67 -2.31 20.41
C PHE A 195 -8.59 -1.48 21.27
N TRP A 196 -9.90 -1.74 21.19
CA TRP A 196 -10.93 -1.08 21.98
C TRP A 196 -12.08 -2.06 22.24
N ARG A 197 -12.39 -2.29 23.52
CA ARG A 197 -13.47 -3.16 23.99
C ARG A 197 -14.62 -2.28 24.46
N THR A 198 -15.78 -2.38 23.82
CA THR A 198 -17.01 -1.64 24.16
C THR A 198 -18.11 -2.62 24.56
N ALA A 199 -19.32 -2.12 24.82
CA ALA A 199 -20.50 -2.99 24.95
C ALA A 199 -20.93 -3.63 23.62
N LEU A 200 -20.52 -3.03 22.48
CA LEU A 200 -20.86 -3.49 21.12
C LEU A 200 -19.92 -4.59 20.61
N GLY A 201 -18.76 -4.79 21.27
CA GLY A 201 -17.80 -5.83 20.91
C GLY A 201 -16.35 -5.39 21.12
N VAL A 202 -15.44 -6.01 20.38
CA VAL A 202 -14.01 -5.66 20.38
C VAL A 202 -13.59 -5.26 18.99
N ARG A 203 -13.07 -4.04 18.83
CA ARG A 203 -12.32 -3.61 17.65
C ARG A 203 -10.83 -3.75 17.93
N ALA A 204 -10.06 -4.15 16.92
CA ALA A 204 -8.61 -4.23 16.96
C ALA A 204 -8.05 -3.79 15.62
N GLY A 205 -7.07 -2.89 15.65
CA GLY A 205 -6.48 -2.27 14.46
C GLY A 205 -7.39 -1.24 13.78
N GLY A 206 -6.86 -0.03 13.62
CA GLY A 206 -7.40 1.00 12.72
C GLY A 206 -6.60 2.29 12.83
N GLU A 207 -6.52 3.09 11.78
CA GLU A 207 -5.89 4.41 11.83
C GLU A 207 -6.78 5.43 11.13
N VAL A 208 -6.95 6.61 11.73
CA VAL A 208 -7.66 7.75 11.14
C VAL A 208 -6.80 9.01 11.19
N ASP A 209 -6.83 9.80 10.13
CA ASP A 209 -6.20 11.12 10.11
C ASP A 209 -7.05 12.10 10.93
N MET A 210 -6.38 12.83 11.82
CA MET A 210 -6.97 13.81 12.72
C MET A 210 -6.71 15.22 12.21
N ALA A 211 -7.72 16.08 12.27
CA ALA A 211 -7.61 17.52 12.05
C ALA A 211 -7.82 18.27 13.36
N ARG A 212 -7.40 19.54 13.40
CA ARG A 212 -7.74 20.46 14.48
C ARG A 212 -8.64 21.56 13.93
N GLU A 213 -9.92 21.49 14.28
CA GLU A 213 -10.95 22.47 13.91
C GLU A 213 -11.30 23.26 15.18
N ASP A 214 -11.19 24.58 15.15
CA ASP A 214 -11.47 25.50 16.28
C ASP A 214 -10.85 25.08 17.64
N GLY A 215 -9.64 24.51 17.59
CA GLY A 215 -8.88 24.04 18.75
C GLY A 215 -9.22 22.61 19.22
N VAL A 216 -10.33 22.05 18.75
CA VAL A 216 -10.84 20.70 19.00
C VAL A 216 -10.19 19.70 18.04
N LEU A 217 -9.87 18.48 18.51
CA LEU A 217 -9.39 17.40 17.66
C LEU A 217 -10.56 16.61 17.08
N VAL A 218 -10.63 16.51 15.74
CA VAL A 218 -11.72 15.85 15.02
C VAL A 218 -11.16 14.80 14.06
N CYS A 219 -11.90 13.71 13.83
CA CYS A 219 -11.56 12.77 12.77
C CYS A 219 -11.92 13.38 11.41
N ARG A 220 -11.07 13.21 10.40
CA ARG A 220 -11.43 13.53 9.01
C ARG A 220 -12.49 12.55 8.48
N PRO A 221 -13.41 12.97 7.58
CA PRO A 221 -14.43 12.08 7.03
C PRO A 221 -13.84 11.05 6.05
N GLU A 222 -14.48 9.88 5.95
CA GLU A 222 -14.04 8.74 5.13
C GLU A 222 -13.95 9.05 3.62
N SER A 223 -14.58 10.13 3.15
CA SER A 223 -14.49 10.63 1.78
C SER A 223 -13.20 11.40 1.46
N GLU A 224 -12.54 11.96 2.48
CA GLU A 224 -11.22 12.61 2.38
C GLU A 224 -10.09 11.70 2.85
N GLN A 225 -10.41 10.68 3.64
CA GLN A 225 -9.50 9.57 3.92
C GLN A 225 -9.40 8.68 2.67
N GLY A 226 -8.19 8.44 2.16
CA GLY A 226 -7.98 7.36 1.20
C GLY A 226 -8.44 6.04 1.82
N SER A 227 -9.37 5.34 1.15
CA SER A 227 -10.27 4.32 1.72
C SER A 227 -9.67 3.47 2.86
N PRO A 228 -10.40 3.23 3.97
CA PRO A 228 -9.89 2.50 5.12
C PRO A 228 -9.65 1.01 4.79
N GLY A 229 -8.45 0.72 4.31
CA GLY A 229 -7.90 -0.63 4.37
C GLY A 229 -7.72 -1.00 5.84
N ALA A 230 -8.40 -2.07 6.27
CA ALA A 230 -8.24 -2.66 7.60
C ALA A 230 -6.76 -2.72 7.98
N ALA A 231 -6.42 -2.30 9.21
CA ALA A 231 -5.06 -2.06 9.66
C ALA A 231 -4.10 -3.16 9.21
N ALA A 232 -3.36 -2.87 8.14
CA ALA A 232 -2.58 -3.88 7.45
C ALA A 232 -1.33 -4.15 8.28
N SER A 233 -1.42 -5.17 9.13
CA SER A 233 -0.34 -5.63 10.03
C SER A 233 0.97 -5.96 9.31
N ASP A 234 0.93 -6.05 7.98
CA ASP A 234 2.04 -6.33 7.09
C ASP A 234 2.49 -5.11 6.25
N LEU A 235 2.07 -3.87 6.57
CA LEU A 235 2.43 -2.69 5.77
C LEU A 235 3.94 -2.53 5.58
N GLN A 236 4.73 -2.81 6.62
CA GLN A 236 6.20 -2.77 6.61
C GLN A 236 6.85 -4.02 6.00
N LEU A 237 6.08 -5.10 5.79
CA LEU A 237 6.59 -6.40 5.33
C LEU A 237 7.08 -6.29 3.87
N CYS A 238 8.30 -6.76 3.62
CA CYS A 238 8.90 -6.83 2.30
C CYS A 238 9.12 -8.30 1.92
N LEU A 239 8.33 -8.79 0.97
CA LEU A 239 8.41 -10.15 0.42
C LEU A 239 9.24 -10.10 -0.88
N ALA A 240 10.39 -10.76 -0.93
CA ALA A 240 11.27 -10.72 -2.10
C ALA A 240 11.90 -12.07 -2.41
N ALA A 241 12.26 -12.32 -3.67
CA ALA A 241 13.14 -13.43 -4.02
C ALA A 241 14.58 -13.11 -3.57
N ARG A 242 15.37 -14.08 -3.09
CA ARG A 242 16.75 -13.83 -2.59
C ARG A 242 17.65 -13.11 -3.61
N ALA A 243 17.50 -13.44 -4.90
CA ALA A 243 18.24 -12.81 -6.00
C ALA A 243 18.04 -11.27 -6.09
N VAL A 244 16.92 -10.74 -5.57
CA VAL A 244 16.62 -9.29 -5.56
C VAL A 244 17.60 -8.51 -4.69
N LEU A 245 18.25 -9.13 -3.69
CA LEU A 245 19.20 -8.46 -2.80
C LEU A 245 20.68 -8.66 -3.20
N GLU A 246 20.98 -9.18 -4.39
CA GLU A 246 22.37 -9.34 -4.90
C GLU A 246 23.29 -10.15 -3.95
N GLY A 247 22.70 -11.06 -3.17
CA GLY A 247 23.40 -11.88 -2.16
C GLY A 247 23.45 -11.27 -0.75
N ALA A 248 22.96 -10.05 -0.53
CA ALA A 248 22.88 -9.46 0.80
C ALA A 248 21.86 -10.19 1.71
N PRO A 249 22.12 -10.25 3.04
CA PRO A 249 21.18 -10.81 4.00
C PRO A 249 19.91 -9.94 4.14
N PRO A 250 18.84 -10.43 4.82
CA PRO A 250 17.68 -9.62 5.14
C PRO A 250 18.08 -8.33 5.86
N LEU A 251 17.72 -7.18 5.28
CA LEU A 251 18.18 -5.87 5.74
C LEU A 251 17.51 -5.41 7.05
N SER A 252 16.38 -6.02 7.41
CA SER A 252 15.70 -5.85 8.70
C SER A 252 14.79 -7.04 8.99
N ALA A 253 14.22 -7.10 10.21
CA ALA A 253 13.24 -8.10 10.60
C ALA A 253 11.95 -8.11 9.74
N HIS A 254 11.72 -7.07 8.94
CA HIS A 254 10.56 -6.95 8.04
C HIS A 254 10.81 -7.55 6.65
N TRP A 255 12.01 -8.05 6.35
CA TRP A 255 12.32 -8.71 5.06
C TRP A 255 12.14 -10.23 5.16
N GLN A 256 11.26 -10.78 4.31
CA GLN A 256 11.15 -12.22 4.09
C GLN A 256 11.66 -12.56 2.70
N LEU A 257 12.72 -13.38 2.66
CA LEU A 257 13.37 -13.82 1.43
C LEU A 257 12.94 -15.24 1.07
N PHE A 258 12.60 -15.44 -0.19
CA PHE A 258 12.17 -16.72 -0.74
C PHE A 258 13.17 -17.20 -1.80
N ASP A 259 13.45 -18.50 -1.80
CA ASP A 259 14.31 -19.15 -2.80
C ASP A 259 13.51 -19.60 -4.03
N ALA A 260 12.23 -19.90 -3.86
CA ALA A 260 11.31 -20.30 -4.94
C ALA A 260 10.25 -19.22 -5.20
N GLU A 261 10.08 -18.87 -6.48
CA GLU A 261 9.13 -17.84 -6.93
C GLU A 261 7.66 -18.19 -6.61
N ALA A 262 7.30 -19.47 -6.72
CA ALA A 262 5.98 -19.95 -6.31
C ALA A 262 5.70 -19.75 -4.81
N ALA A 263 6.72 -19.83 -3.94
CA ALA A 263 6.56 -19.60 -2.51
C ALA A 263 6.39 -18.10 -2.20
N LEU A 264 7.10 -17.22 -2.92
CA LEU A 264 6.91 -15.77 -2.87
C LEU A 264 5.48 -15.38 -3.27
N LEU A 265 4.95 -15.93 -4.37
CA LEU A 265 3.59 -15.69 -4.83
C LEU A 265 2.55 -16.21 -3.82
N ALA A 266 2.75 -17.41 -3.25
CA ALA A 266 1.87 -17.96 -2.23
C ALA A 266 1.84 -17.12 -0.93
N ALA A 267 2.97 -16.52 -0.54
CA ALA A 267 3.04 -15.56 0.56
C ALA A 267 2.33 -14.24 0.21
N ALA A 268 2.57 -13.70 -1.00
CA ALA A 268 1.94 -12.49 -1.50
C ALA A 268 0.40 -12.59 -1.59
N MET A 269 -0.13 -13.76 -1.97
CA MET A 269 -1.58 -14.05 -1.96
C MET A 269 -2.21 -14.06 -0.55
N ARG A 270 -1.41 -14.07 0.52
CA ARG A 270 -1.88 -13.96 1.91
C ARG A 270 -1.65 -12.56 2.50
N ALA A 271 -0.82 -11.73 1.86
CA ALA A 271 -0.47 -10.38 2.29
C ALA A 271 -1.55 -9.34 1.95
N THR A 272 -1.74 -8.33 2.79
CA THR A 272 -2.75 -7.27 2.65
C THR A 272 -2.18 -5.97 2.11
N ALA A 273 -1.11 -5.45 2.72
CA ALA A 273 -0.41 -4.25 2.26
C ALA A 273 1.11 -4.40 2.29
N ALA A 274 1.64 -5.63 2.25
CA ALA A 274 3.07 -5.87 2.05
C ALA A 274 3.60 -5.26 0.75
N SER A 275 4.92 -5.11 0.69
CA SER A 275 5.67 -4.80 -0.53
C SER A 275 6.18 -6.10 -1.14
N VAL A 276 5.71 -6.45 -2.34
CA VAL A 276 6.05 -7.70 -3.03
C VAL A 276 7.00 -7.37 -4.16
N ILE A 277 8.27 -7.77 -4.04
CA ILE A 277 9.29 -7.52 -5.04
C ILE A 277 9.53 -8.77 -5.88
N LEU A 278 8.96 -8.73 -7.08
CA LEU A 278 9.15 -9.71 -8.14
C LEU A 278 10.42 -9.37 -8.93
N ARG A 279 11.03 -10.38 -9.53
CA ARG A 279 12.25 -10.25 -10.36
C ARG A 279 11.90 -10.49 -11.83
N ILE A 280 12.70 -9.95 -12.74
CA ILE A 280 12.71 -10.39 -14.14
C ILE A 280 14.15 -10.42 -14.67
N ASP A 281 14.49 -11.47 -15.41
CA ASP A 281 15.80 -11.68 -16.03
C ASP A 281 15.75 -12.00 -17.53
N SER A 282 14.57 -12.32 -18.08
CA SER A 282 14.36 -12.64 -19.49
C SER A 282 13.05 -12.03 -20.02
N ASN A 283 13.06 -11.61 -21.29
CA ASN A 283 11.87 -11.09 -21.97
C ASN A 283 10.77 -12.15 -22.17
N GLU A 284 11.12 -13.45 -22.14
CA GLU A 284 10.16 -14.55 -22.24
C GLU A 284 9.24 -14.62 -21.00
N GLN A 285 9.72 -14.15 -19.83
CA GLN A 285 8.97 -14.15 -18.57
C GLN A 285 7.87 -13.09 -18.52
N VAL A 286 7.98 -12.01 -19.32
CA VAL A 286 7.08 -10.84 -19.26
C VAL A 286 5.60 -11.23 -19.28
N GLY A 287 5.22 -12.15 -20.15
CA GLY A 287 3.82 -12.57 -20.31
C GLY A 287 3.27 -13.34 -19.10
N GLU A 288 4.10 -14.12 -18.42
CA GLU A 288 3.69 -14.87 -17.23
C GLU A 288 3.74 -13.99 -15.97
N LEU A 289 4.77 -13.14 -15.85
CA LEU A 289 4.87 -12.13 -14.80
C LEU A 289 3.68 -11.17 -14.85
N ALA A 290 3.25 -10.72 -16.04
CA ALA A 290 2.06 -9.89 -16.21
C ALA A 290 0.79 -10.59 -15.68
N ARG A 291 0.63 -11.89 -15.93
CA ARG A 291 -0.49 -12.70 -15.41
C ARG A 291 -0.46 -12.83 -13.89
N GLN A 292 0.72 -13.09 -13.32
CA GLN A 292 0.90 -13.16 -11.86
C GLN A 292 0.57 -11.84 -11.16
N ILE A 293 1.03 -10.71 -11.71
CA ILE A 293 0.75 -9.37 -11.19
C ILE A 293 -0.75 -9.06 -11.28
N TYR A 294 -1.38 -9.39 -12.40
CA TYR A 294 -2.82 -9.22 -12.60
C TYR A 294 -3.65 -10.00 -11.58
N GLU A 295 -3.34 -11.29 -11.36
CA GLU A 295 -4.06 -12.11 -10.38
C GLU A 295 -3.79 -11.66 -8.93
N LEU A 296 -2.56 -11.30 -8.57
CA LEU A 296 -2.26 -10.69 -7.26
C LEU A 296 -3.09 -9.43 -7.03
N ARG A 297 -3.14 -8.55 -8.04
CA ARG A 297 -3.84 -7.27 -7.94
C ARG A 297 -5.37 -7.47 -7.89
N ARG A 298 -5.89 -8.44 -8.63
CA ARG A 298 -7.32 -8.83 -8.65
C ARG A 298 -7.77 -9.45 -7.32
N GLN A 299 -6.94 -10.29 -6.70
CA GLN A 299 -7.30 -11.00 -5.46
C GLN A 299 -7.00 -10.22 -4.18
N ARG A 300 -5.99 -9.34 -4.18
CA ARG A 300 -5.53 -8.59 -2.98
C ARG A 300 -5.83 -7.10 -3.02
N GLY A 301 -6.17 -6.56 -4.19
CA GLY A 301 -6.62 -5.17 -4.37
C GLY A 301 -5.50 -4.12 -4.32
N ARG A 302 -5.90 -2.89 -3.97
CA ARG A 302 -5.09 -1.67 -4.17
C ARG A 302 -3.99 -1.40 -3.13
N ALA A 303 -4.01 -2.07 -1.98
CA ALA A 303 -3.07 -1.80 -0.88
C ALA A 303 -1.72 -2.53 -1.00
N LEU A 304 -1.67 -3.63 -1.76
CA LEU A 304 -0.45 -4.41 -1.99
C LEU A 304 0.52 -3.62 -2.90
N LYS A 305 1.77 -3.44 -2.48
CA LYS A 305 2.79 -2.73 -3.27
C LYS A 305 3.59 -3.73 -4.11
N VAL A 306 3.08 -4.06 -5.30
CA VAL A 306 3.79 -4.92 -6.27
C VAL A 306 4.88 -4.12 -6.96
N VAL A 307 6.12 -4.57 -6.90
CA VAL A 307 7.31 -3.96 -7.50
C VAL A 307 7.99 -5.00 -8.39
N VAL A 308 8.41 -4.62 -9.59
CA VAL A 308 9.22 -5.46 -10.47
C VAL A 308 10.65 -4.92 -10.51
N ARG A 309 11.64 -5.74 -10.13
CA ARG A 309 13.07 -5.40 -10.28
C ARG A 309 13.66 -6.13 -11.48
N GLU A 310 14.17 -5.37 -12.42
CA GLU A 310 14.89 -5.88 -13.58
C GLU A 310 16.34 -6.23 -13.20
N LEU A 311 16.72 -7.51 -13.35
CA LEU A 311 18.06 -8.02 -13.03
C LEU A 311 18.97 -8.13 -14.26
N SER A 312 18.39 -8.16 -15.46
CA SER A 312 19.07 -8.14 -16.75
C SER A 312 18.35 -7.15 -17.66
N ALA A 313 19.05 -6.38 -18.50
CA ALA A 313 18.42 -5.44 -19.45
C ALA A 313 17.59 -6.19 -20.53
N CYS A 314 16.33 -6.47 -20.23
CA CYS A 314 15.43 -7.34 -20.97
C CYS A 314 14.03 -6.74 -21.18
N LEU A 315 13.60 -5.83 -20.29
CA LEU A 315 12.36 -5.07 -20.44
C LEU A 315 12.53 -4.03 -21.55
N ARG A 316 11.51 -3.89 -22.38
CA ARG A 316 11.34 -2.75 -23.28
C ARG A 316 10.20 -1.89 -22.77
N TYR A 317 10.13 -0.66 -23.27
CA TYR A 317 9.05 0.28 -22.96
C TYR A 317 7.63 -0.34 -22.97
N LEU A 318 7.34 -1.20 -23.94
CA LEU A 318 6.04 -1.88 -24.06
C LEU A 318 5.81 -2.93 -22.97
N ASP A 319 6.85 -3.71 -22.64
CA ASP A 319 6.83 -4.72 -21.57
C ASP A 319 6.62 -4.03 -20.21
N GLU A 320 7.27 -2.87 -20.00
CA GLU A 320 7.03 -2.01 -18.85
C GLU A 320 5.57 -1.52 -18.77
N GLN A 321 5.01 -1.01 -19.87
CA GLN A 321 3.61 -0.55 -19.88
C GLN A 321 2.64 -1.71 -19.61
N LEU A 322 2.86 -2.88 -20.19
CA LEU A 322 2.07 -4.08 -19.91
C LEU A 322 2.08 -4.43 -18.41
N LEU A 323 3.26 -4.50 -17.79
CA LEU A 323 3.38 -4.81 -16.36
C LEU A 323 2.70 -3.74 -15.48
N LEU A 324 2.80 -2.45 -15.83
CA LEU A 324 2.12 -1.35 -15.13
C LEU A 324 0.59 -1.38 -15.28
N VAL A 325 0.08 -1.71 -16.46
CA VAL A 325 -1.36 -1.87 -16.73
C VAL A 325 -1.93 -3.11 -16.02
N CYS A 326 -1.18 -4.21 -15.99
CA CYS A 326 -1.55 -5.42 -15.25
C CYS A 326 -1.53 -5.23 -13.73
N GLY A 327 -0.91 -4.16 -13.20
CA GLY A 327 -1.01 -3.80 -11.79
C GLY A 327 0.31 -3.61 -11.05
N ALA A 328 1.46 -3.54 -11.72
CA ALA A 328 2.70 -3.13 -11.08
C ALA A 328 2.58 -1.70 -10.54
N SER A 329 3.14 -1.46 -9.35
CA SER A 329 3.17 -0.14 -8.70
C SER A 329 4.43 0.63 -9.09
N LEU A 330 5.53 -0.10 -9.27
CA LEU A 330 6.82 0.42 -9.72
C LEU A 330 7.56 -0.65 -10.52
N ILE A 331 8.31 -0.21 -11.53
CA ILE A 331 9.33 -1.01 -12.22
C ILE A 331 10.68 -0.34 -11.93
N VAL A 332 11.65 -1.15 -11.52
CA VAL A 332 13.00 -0.71 -11.16
C VAL A 332 13.94 -1.20 -12.27
N PRO A 333 14.52 -0.30 -13.08
CA PRO A 333 15.26 -0.65 -14.27
C PRO A 333 16.63 -1.25 -13.95
N TYR A 334 17.16 -2.01 -14.90
CA TYR A 334 18.50 -2.58 -14.85
C TYR A 334 19.58 -1.52 -14.55
N GLY A 335 20.60 -1.92 -13.78
CA GLY A 335 21.67 -1.02 -13.34
C GLY A 335 21.29 -0.09 -12.17
N THR A 336 20.06 -0.14 -11.64
CA THR A 336 19.71 0.56 -10.41
C THR A 336 20.45 -0.04 -9.21
N ALA A 337 21.38 0.71 -8.64
CA ALA A 337 22.11 0.35 -7.43
C ALA A 337 21.18 0.06 -6.23
N LEU A 338 21.58 -0.89 -5.38
CA LEU A 338 20.79 -1.37 -4.24
C LEU A 338 20.31 -0.24 -3.31
N SER A 339 21.15 0.74 -2.99
CA SER A 339 20.78 1.91 -2.17
C SER A 339 19.64 2.72 -2.78
N ARG A 340 19.68 2.97 -4.09
CA ARG A 340 18.62 3.67 -4.83
C ARG A 340 17.33 2.85 -4.89
N PHE A 341 17.45 1.53 -5.07
CA PHE A 341 16.31 0.62 -5.02
C PHE A 341 15.59 0.67 -3.66
N LEU A 342 16.33 0.67 -2.55
CA LEU A 342 15.74 0.80 -1.21
C LEU A 342 15.03 2.15 -1.01
N THR A 343 15.65 3.26 -1.43
CA THR A 343 14.99 4.58 -1.41
C THR A 343 13.68 4.60 -2.21
N LEU A 344 13.63 3.93 -3.36
CA LEU A 344 12.41 3.80 -4.16
C LEU A 344 11.36 2.95 -3.43
N LEU A 345 11.76 1.84 -2.79
CA LEU A 345 10.87 0.98 -2.01
C LEU A 345 10.26 1.69 -0.79
N ASP A 346 11.04 2.54 -0.11
CA ASP A 346 10.56 3.39 0.98
C ASP A 346 9.55 4.45 0.48
N SER A 347 9.78 5.04 -0.70
CA SER A 347 8.88 6.03 -1.30
C SER A 347 7.48 5.48 -1.63
N LEU A 348 7.35 4.16 -1.81
CA LEU A 348 6.07 3.48 -2.06
C LEU A 348 5.27 3.23 -0.79
N GLN A 349 5.85 3.39 0.41
CA GLN A 349 5.18 2.99 1.65
C GLN A 349 3.96 3.86 1.94
N GLY A 350 2.79 3.22 1.99
CA GLY A 350 1.51 3.89 2.18
C GLY A 350 0.88 4.48 0.92
N GLN A 351 1.47 4.28 -0.27
CA GLN A 351 0.76 4.52 -1.52
C GLN A 351 -0.29 3.44 -1.75
N LEU A 352 -1.46 3.84 -2.26
CA LEU A 352 -2.48 2.93 -2.79
C LEU A 352 -2.41 2.95 -4.31
N TRP A 353 -2.60 1.80 -4.96
CA TRP A 353 -2.65 1.72 -6.42
C TRP A 353 -4.00 2.25 -6.93
N THR A 354 -3.98 3.34 -7.71
CA THR A 354 -5.16 4.13 -8.10
C THR A 354 -5.69 3.88 -9.51
N ARG A 355 -5.00 3.07 -10.32
CA ARG A 355 -5.43 2.74 -11.69
C ARG A 355 -6.61 1.76 -11.66
N SER A 356 -7.24 1.54 -12.80
CA SER A 356 -8.19 0.44 -13.03
C SER A 356 -7.44 -0.79 -13.56
N LEU A 357 -7.85 -2.00 -13.16
CA LEU A 357 -7.46 -3.20 -13.91
C LEU A 357 -8.27 -3.26 -15.20
N PRO A 358 -7.71 -3.78 -16.30
CA PRO A 358 -8.52 -4.17 -17.46
C PRO A 358 -9.47 -5.31 -17.10
N ASP A 359 -10.72 -5.27 -17.58
CA ASP A 359 -11.68 -6.37 -17.38
C ASP A 359 -11.29 -7.64 -18.14
N ASP A 360 -10.64 -7.50 -19.31
CA ASP A 360 -10.12 -8.59 -20.14
C ASP A 360 -8.58 -8.50 -20.26
N PHE A 361 -7.91 -9.33 -19.46
CA PHE A 361 -6.45 -9.49 -19.49
C PHE A 361 -5.93 -10.00 -20.83
N GLU A 362 -6.61 -10.96 -21.48
CA GLU A 362 -6.10 -11.59 -22.70
C GLU A 362 -6.29 -10.68 -23.93
N GLN A 363 -7.34 -9.84 -23.98
CA GLN A 363 -7.41 -8.74 -24.95
C GLN A 363 -6.32 -7.70 -24.72
N THR A 364 -6.07 -7.31 -23.47
CA THR A 364 -5.01 -6.35 -23.14
C THR A 364 -3.63 -6.87 -23.52
N LEU A 365 -3.34 -8.13 -23.19
CA LEU A 365 -2.10 -8.82 -23.57
C LEU A 365 -1.94 -8.94 -25.10
N LYS A 366 -3.03 -9.13 -25.85
CA LYS A 366 -3.00 -9.13 -27.33
C LYS A 366 -2.75 -7.74 -27.90
N ARG A 367 -3.41 -6.70 -27.39
CA ARG A 367 -3.22 -5.29 -27.82
C ARG A 367 -1.80 -4.79 -27.55
N LEU A 368 -1.22 -5.19 -26.41
CA LEU A 368 0.12 -4.82 -25.98
C LEU A 368 1.22 -5.80 -26.45
N ARG A 369 0.91 -6.74 -27.36
CA ARG A 369 1.93 -7.57 -28.02
C ARG A 369 2.24 -7.04 -29.43
N PRO A 370 3.52 -7.02 -29.84
CA PRO A 370 3.85 -6.68 -31.22
C PRO A 370 3.23 -7.71 -32.19
N PRO A 371 2.74 -7.28 -33.36
CA PRO A 371 2.26 -8.20 -34.38
C PRO A 371 3.40 -9.11 -34.84
N PRO A 372 3.12 -10.38 -35.23
CA PRO A 372 4.12 -11.35 -35.69
C PRO A 372 4.65 -11.06 -37.10
N LEU A 373 4.76 -9.78 -37.46
CA LEU A 373 5.26 -9.26 -38.73
C LEU A 373 6.50 -8.41 -38.44
N ARG A 374 7.49 -8.49 -39.34
CA ARG A 374 8.73 -7.70 -39.28
C ARG A 374 9.33 -7.57 -40.67
N GLY A 375 10.18 -6.58 -40.88
CA GLY A 375 10.93 -6.44 -42.13
C GLY A 375 10.19 -5.66 -43.21
N LEU A 376 10.64 -5.83 -44.46
CA LEU A 376 10.08 -5.13 -45.61
C LEU A 376 8.80 -5.85 -46.11
N LEU A 377 7.72 -5.10 -46.23
CA LEU A 377 6.42 -5.56 -46.70
C LEU A 377 6.02 -4.84 -48.00
N PRO A 378 5.20 -5.45 -48.87
CA PRO A 378 4.56 -4.76 -49.98
C PRO A 378 3.69 -3.59 -49.47
N ALA A 379 3.71 -2.45 -50.17
CA ALA A 379 3.01 -1.24 -49.72
C ALA A 379 1.51 -1.45 -49.38
N PRO A 380 0.70 -2.21 -50.15
CA PRO A 380 -0.70 -2.45 -49.78
C PRO A 380 -0.84 -3.20 -48.45
N ARG A 381 0.00 -4.21 -48.21
CA ARG A 381 -0.02 -5.03 -46.98
C ARG A 381 0.50 -4.25 -45.77
N PHE A 382 1.50 -3.40 -45.98
CA PHE A 382 1.99 -2.48 -44.95
C PHE A 382 0.90 -1.49 -44.52
N VAL A 383 0.24 -0.84 -45.48
CA VAL A 383 -0.84 0.13 -45.23
C VAL A 383 -2.02 -0.52 -44.51
N GLU A 384 -2.43 -1.72 -44.94
CA GLU A 384 -3.49 -2.52 -44.29
C GLU A 384 -3.17 -2.79 -42.80
N VAL A 385 -1.98 -3.34 -42.51
CA VAL A 385 -1.59 -3.72 -41.15
C VAL A 385 -1.38 -2.49 -40.26
N VAL A 386 -0.67 -1.46 -40.75
CA VAL A 386 -0.41 -0.24 -39.97
C VAL A 386 -1.72 0.49 -39.66
N ARG A 387 -2.65 0.58 -40.63
CA ARG A 387 -3.98 1.17 -40.41
C ARG A 387 -4.73 0.41 -39.32
N GLY A 388 -4.81 -0.92 -39.39
CA GLY A 388 -5.46 -1.73 -38.36
C GLY A 388 -4.86 -1.54 -36.95
N ILE A 389 -3.55 -1.31 -36.83
CA ILE A 389 -2.90 -1.01 -35.55
C ILE A 389 -3.23 0.40 -35.05
N LEU A 390 -3.19 1.41 -35.92
CA LEU A 390 -3.51 2.80 -35.57
C LEU A 390 -4.98 2.95 -35.16
N ASP A 391 -5.90 2.33 -35.91
CA ASP A 391 -7.33 2.34 -35.63
C ASP A 391 -7.66 1.63 -34.31
N ALA A 392 -6.99 0.51 -34.00
CA ALA A 392 -7.10 -0.19 -32.71
C ALA A 392 -6.38 0.52 -31.55
N GLY A 393 -5.53 1.51 -31.84
CA GLY A 393 -4.71 2.24 -30.89
C GLY A 393 -5.40 3.42 -30.18
N GLY A 394 -6.66 3.72 -30.51
CA GLY A 394 -7.39 4.92 -30.08
C GLY A 394 -7.58 5.16 -28.56
N GLY A 395 -7.10 4.26 -27.70
CA GLY A 395 -7.10 4.41 -26.24
C GLY A 395 -5.88 5.13 -25.64
N GLY A 396 -4.87 5.49 -26.43
CA GLY A 396 -3.73 6.31 -25.97
C GLY A 396 -2.68 5.63 -25.08
N GLU A 397 -2.80 4.34 -24.79
CA GLU A 397 -1.89 3.59 -23.90
C GLU A 397 -0.49 3.37 -24.48
N VAL A 398 -0.35 3.32 -25.81
CA VAL A 398 0.92 3.06 -26.52
C VAL A 398 1.07 4.03 -27.69
N SER A 399 2.24 4.68 -27.77
CA SER A 399 2.63 5.49 -28.92
C SER A 399 3.32 4.62 -29.97
N HIS A 400 3.00 4.82 -31.24
CA HIS A 400 3.68 4.22 -32.38
C HIS A 400 4.26 5.34 -33.25
N LEU A 401 5.32 5.07 -34.01
CA LEU A 401 5.83 6.02 -35.00
C LEU A 401 5.63 5.46 -36.41
N LEU A 402 4.99 6.23 -37.27
CA LEU A 402 5.02 6.06 -38.71
C LEU A 402 5.91 7.17 -39.28
N LEU A 403 6.88 6.78 -40.10
CA LEU A 403 7.92 7.66 -40.63
C LEU A 403 7.94 7.56 -42.15
N ARG A 404 8.10 8.70 -42.80
CA ARG A 404 8.48 8.82 -44.20
C ARG A 404 9.93 9.30 -44.25
N LEU A 405 10.77 8.56 -44.97
CA LEU A 405 12.21 8.77 -45.04
C LEU A 405 12.61 8.99 -46.51
N LYS A 406 13.07 10.20 -46.83
CA LYS A 406 13.58 10.55 -48.15
C LYS A 406 15.08 10.26 -48.19
N VAL A 407 15.49 9.38 -49.10
CA VAL A 407 16.90 9.02 -49.33
C VAL A 407 17.68 10.21 -49.89
N VAL A 408 18.98 10.32 -49.56
CA VAL A 408 19.87 11.36 -50.10
C VAL A 408 20.09 11.17 -51.60
N ASP A 409 20.08 12.27 -52.35
CA ASP A 409 20.35 12.27 -53.79
C ASP A 409 21.75 11.67 -54.07
N GLY A 410 21.79 10.62 -54.90
CA GLY A 410 23.01 9.85 -55.21
C GLY A 410 23.11 8.48 -54.53
N LEU A 411 22.25 8.17 -53.54
CA LEU A 411 22.12 6.81 -52.99
C LEU A 411 20.95 6.05 -53.62
N ALA A 412 21.19 4.81 -54.05
CA ALA A 412 20.13 3.97 -54.59
C ALA A 412 19.34 3.27 -53.47
N LEU A 413 18.01 3.26 -53.57
CA LEU A 413 17.12 2.66 -52.55
C LEU A 413 17.51 1.23 -52.10
N PRO A 414 17.91 0.31 -53.01
CA PRO A 414 18.36 -1.03 -52.61
C PRO A 414 19.61 -1.04 -51.72
N GLN A 415 20.51 -0.05 -51.85
CA GLN A 415 21.69 0.07 -51.00
C GLN A 415 21.28 0.47 -49.57
N VAL A 416 20.35 1.40 -49.43
CA VAL A 416 19.78 1.81 -48.13
C VAL A 416 19.04 0.65 -47.45
N LEU A 417 18.24 -0.11 -48.20
CA LEU A 417 17.58 -1.32 -47.72
C LEU A 417 18.59 -2.37 -47.23
N GLY A 418 19.74 -2.52 -47.89
CA GLY A 418 20.82 -3.42 -47.46
C GLY A 418 21.45 -3.05 -46.09
N GLN A 419 21.34 -1.79 -45.67
CA GLN A 419 21.77 -1.32 -44.35
C GLN A 419 20.69 -1.46 -43.26
N CYS A 420 19.44 -1.71 -43.63
CA CYS A 420 18.30 -1.79 -42.72
C CYS A 420 18.19 -3.17 -42.02
N ARG A 421 18.02 -3.18 -40.69
CA ARG A 421 18.03 -4.39 -39.83
C ARG A 421 16.83 -4.46 -38.89
N LEU A 422 15.63 -4.61 -39.46
CA LEU A 422 14.37 -4.78 -38.72
C LEU A 422 14.31 -6.17 -38.05
N ARG A 423 14.95 -6.28 -36.88
CA ARG A 423 15.07 -7.54 -36.12
C ARG A 423 13.83 -7.86 -35.27
N ARG A 424 13.09 -6.83 -34.83
CA ARG A 424 11.99 -6.93 -33.88
C ARG A 424 10.67 -7.17 -34.61
N TYR A 425 9.82 -8.02 -34.04
CA TYR A 425 8.41 -8.08 -34.41
C TYR A 425 7.73 -6.75 -34.08
N GLY A 426 6.83 -6.30 -34.96
CA GLY A 426 6.24 -4.96 -34.93
C GLY A 426 6.97 -3.91 -35.76
N ASP A 427 8.28 -4.05 -36.00
CA ASP A 427 9.06 -3.10 -36.79
C ASP A 427 9.02 -3.49 -38.28
N MET A 428 8.35 -2.65 -39.08
CA MET A 428 8.02 -2.94 -40.48
C MET A 428 8.43 -1.78 -41.37
N ALA A 429 8.73 -2.04 -42.64
CA ALA A 429 8.92 -0.98 -43.64
C ALA A 429 8.21 -1.32 -44.96
N CYS A 430 7.96 -0.32 -45.79
CA CYS A 430 7.61 -0.51 -47.20
C CYS A 430 8.28 0.55 -48.08
N VAL A 431 8.32 0.30 -49.38
CA VAL A 431 8.77 1.26 -50.39
C VAL A 431 7.58 1.68 -51.23
N ALA A 432 7.37 2.99 -51.38
CA ALA A 432 6.30 3.56 -52.18
C ALA A 432 6.75 4.92 -52.74
N GLY A 433 6.40 5.24 -53.99
CA GLY A 433 6.72 6.55 -54.59
C GLY A 433 8.22 6.91 -54.66
N GLY A 434 9.13 5.93 -54.57
CA GLY A 434 10.58 6.17 -54.50
C GLY A 434 11.12 6.51 -53.10
N GLU A 435 10.30 6.43 -52.06
CA GLU A 435 10.68 6.73 -50.67
C GLU A 435 10.50 5.51 -49.76
N LEU A 436 11.16 5.54 -48.59
CA LEU A 436 11.07 4.50 -47.58
C LEU A 436 10.08 4.91 -46.48
N TYR A 437 9.08 4.08 -46.23
CA TYR A 437 8.15 4.23 -45.11
C TYR A 437 8.53 3.23 -44.03
N LEU A 438 8.63 3.67 -42.78
CA LEU A 438 9.07 2.88 -41.65
C LEU A 438 8.05 3.01 -40.50
N PHE A 439 7.54 1.88 -40.02
CA PHE A 439 6.65 1.82 -38.87
C PHE A 439 7.36 1.14 -37.70
N LEU A 440 7.38 1.82 -36.55
CA LEU A 440 8.01 1.37 -35.32
C LEU A 440 6.94 1.17 -34.25
N PHE A 441 6.75 -0.07 -33.83
CA PHE A 441 5.73 -0.43 -32.87
C PHE A 441 6.18 -0.07 -31.44
N ALA A 442 5.29 0.56 -30.66
CA ALA A 442 5.58 1.02 -29.30
C ALA A 442 6.81 1.96 -29.18
N CYS A 443 7.05 2.78 -30.20
CA CYS A 443 8.12 3.78 -30.20
C CYS A 443 7.57 5.19 -29.86
N ARG A 444 8.26 5.93 -28.99
CA ARG A 444 7.98 7.33 -28.67
C ARG A 444 8.86 8.26 -29.50
N ALA A 445 8.38 9.46 -29.83
CA ALA A 445 9.13 10.44 -30.63
C ALA A 445 10.53 10.76 -30.07
N ASN A 446 10.69 10.81 -28.74
CA ASN A 446 11.99 11.06 -28.11
C ASN A 446 12.99 9.89 -28.22
N ALA A 447 12.54 8.68 -28.60
CA ALA A 447 13.38 7.52 -28.83
C ALA A 447 13.78 7.35 -30.31
N LEU A 448 13.28 8.21 -31.21
CA LEU A 448 13.43 8.09 -32.66
C LEU A 448 14.89 7.96 -33.12
N GLU A 449 15.78 8.88 -32.68
CA GLU A 449 17.18 8.87 -33.12
C GLU A 449 17.92 7.59 -32.70
N SER A 450 17.65 7.11 -31.48
CA SER A 450 18.21 5.85 -30.97
C SER A 450 17.64 4.64 -31.71
N ALA A 451 16.35 4.64 -32.05
CA ALA A 451 15.74 3.58 -32.85
C ALA A 451 16.36 3.51 -34.26
N LEU A 452 16.46 4.63 -34.96
CA LEU A 452 17.07 4.71 -36.29
C LEU A 452 18.55 4.29 -36.27
N GLY A 453 19.33 4.76 -35.28
CA GLY A 453 20.73 4.35 -35.09
C GLY A 453 20.95 2.87 -34.78
N ASN A 454 19.92 2.16 -34.31
CA ASN A 454 19.96 0.70 -34.12
C ASN A 454 19.44 -0.09 -35.34
N ILE A 455 18.59 0.52 -36.16
CA ILE A 455 17.98 -0.09 -37.36
C ILE A 455 18.95 -0.04 -38.54
N PHE A 456 19.68 1.06 -38.72
CA PHE A 456 20.64 1.22 -39.81
C PHE A 456 22.06 0.94 -39.34
N ARG A 457 22.88 0.27 -40.15
CA ARG A 457 24.29 -0.01 -39.82
C ARG A 457 25.20 1.22 -39.90
N LEU A 458 24.84 2.16 -40.76
CA LEU A 458 25.52 3.44 -40.96
C LEU A 458 24.71 4.54 -40.28
N SER A 459 25.31 5.73 -40.12
CA SER A 459 24.61 6.89 -39.59
C SER A 459 23.36 7.18 -40.44
N TRP A 460 22.18 7.10 -39.84
CA TRP A 460 20.93 7.30 -40.59
C TRP A 460 20.83 8.72 -41.19
N ARG A 461 21.54 9.69 -40.60
CA ARG A 461 21.67 11.07 -41.12
C ARG A 461 22.48 11.18 -42.41
N GLU A 462 23.28 10.16 -42.76
CA GLU A 462 23.99 10.05 -44.05
C GLU A 462 23.15 9.35 -45.11
N LEU A 463 22.14 8.56 -44.70
CA LEU A 463 21.28 7.78 -45.59
C LEU A 463 20.03 8.56 -46.04
N PHE A 464 19.54 9.49 -45.20
CA PHE A 464 18.28 10.20 -45.43
C PHE A 464 18.46 11.73 -45.39
N ALA A 465 18.01 12.40 -46.45
CA ALA A 465 18.02 13.86 -46.55
C ALA A 465 16.90 14.52 -45.73
N ALA A 466 15.78 13.82 -45.54
CA ALA A 466 14.65 14.29 -44.74
C ALA A 466 13.91 13.12 -44.07
N HIS A 467 13.31 13.40 -42.92
CA HIS A 467 12.35 12.51 -42.26
C HIS A 467 11.10 13.31 -41.86
N GLU A 468 9.94 12.67 -41.97
CA GLU A 468 8.63 13.22 -41.61
C GLU A 468 7.90 12.19 -40.75
N ILE A 469 7.32 12.61 -39.62
CA ILE A 469 6.47 11.75 -38.78
C ILE A 469 5.04 11.88 -39.30
N LEU A 470 4.47 10.77 -39.75
CA LEU A 470 3.11 10.70 -40.29
C LEU A 470 2.10 10.34 -39.19
N VAL A 471 0.92 10.94 -39.26
CA VAL A 471 -0.21 10.67 -38.35
C VAL A 471 -1.04 9.48 -38.81
N ASP A 472 -1.16 9.26 -40.13
CA ASP A 472 -1.93 8.17 -40.71
C ASP A 472 -1.27 7.59 -41.98
N THR A 473 -1.89 6.56 -42.56
CA THR A 473 -1.40 5.87 -43.77
C THR A 473 -1.94 6.44 -45.09
N ARG A 474 -2.68 7.56 -45.08
CA ARG A 474 -3.36 8.10 -46.29
C ARG A 474 -2.38 8.77 -47.25
N SER A 475 -1.25 9.27 -46.74
CA SER A 475 -0.18 9.88 -47.54
C SER A 475 0.72 8.86 -48.26
N ILE A 476 0.57 7.56 -47.98
CA ILE A 476 1.39 6.50 -48.58
C ILE A 476 0.80 6.15 -49.96
N PRO A 477 1.52 6.39 -51.07
CA PRO A 477 0.99 6.10 -52.40
C PRO A 477 0.88 4.58 -52.61
N LEU A 478 -0.35 4.12 -52.89
CA LEU A 478 -0.64 2.71 -53.18
C LEU A 478 -0.42 2.36 -54.65
N ASP A 479 -0.52 3.34 -55.55
CA ASP A 479 -0.33 3.16 -56.98
C ASP A 479 1.15 3.27 -57.36
N GLY A 480 1.67 2.17 -57.89
CA GLY A 480 3.10 1.99 -58.13
C GLY A 480 3.41 0.70 -58.89
N ALA A 481 2.72 0.47 -60.00
CA ALA A 481 2.99 -0.64 -60.91
C ALA A 481 4.33 -0.44 -61.67
N SER A 482 5.45 -0.55 -60.96
CA SER A 482 6.80 -0.74 -61.51
C SER A 482 7.79 -1.16 -60.42
N ALA A 483 7.50 -2.28 -59.75
CA ALA A 483 8.59 -3.16 -59.37
C ALA A 483 8.99 -3.95 -60.62
N THR A 484 9.98 -3.45 -61.36
CA THR A 484 10.77 -4.30 -62.25
C THR A 484 11.23 -5.52 -61.46
N SER A 485 11.27 -6.69 -62.11
CA SER A 485 11.61 -7.96 -61.49
C SER A 485 13.09 -8.02 -61.07
N THR A 486 13.43 -7.32 -60.00
CA THR A 486 14.64 -7.53 -59.22
C THR A 486 14.19 -8.13 -57.90
N PRO A 487 14.45 -9.43 -57.65
CA PRO A 487 14.00 -10.07 -56.43
C PRO A 487 14.68 -9.39 -55.24
N LEU A 488 13.90 -8.65 -54.46
CA LEU A 488 14.27 -8.27 -53.09
C LEU A 488 14.73 -9.55 -52.38
N PRO A 489 15.94 -9.58 -51.77
CA PRO A 489 16.43 -10.78 -51.12
C PRO A 489 15.45 -11.18 -50.01
N ALA A 490 14.85 -12.35 -50.18
CA ALA A 490 13.72 -12.81 -49.38
C ALA A 490 14.15 -13.11 -47.94
N LEU A 491 14.12 -12.08 -47.08
CA LEU A 491 14.14 -12.24 -45.62
C LEU A 491 12.82 -12.86 -45.19
N ARG A 492 12.75 -14.19 -45.26
CA ARG A 492 11.60 -15.00 -44.83
C ARG A 492 11.21 -14.62 -43.40
N GLY A 493 9.94 -14.28 -43.20
CA GLY A 493 9.34 -14.30 -41.87
C GLY A 493 9.21 -15.75 -41.42
N GLU A 494 9.98 -16.16 -40.42
CA GLU A 494 9.87 -17.48 -39.82
C GLU A 494 8.65 -17.54 -38.88
N PRO A 495 7.75 -18.54 -39.02
CA PRO A 495 6.71 -18.80 -38.04
C PRO A 495 7.32 -19.28 -36.72
N ALA A 496 6.72 -18.90 -35.59
CA ALA A 496 7.14 -19.39 -34.28
C ALA A 496 6.83 -20.90 -34.12
N PRO A 497 7.71 -21.68 -33.45
CA PRO A 497 7.44 -23.09 -33.15
C PRO A 497 6.31 -23.21 -32.11
N ALA A 498 5.47 -24.24 -32.28
CA ALA A 498 4.38 -24.53 -31.34
C ALA A 498 4.92 -25.07 -30.00
N PRO A 499 4.37 -24.65 -28.85
CA PRO A 499 4.79 -25.15 -27.55
C PRO A 499 4.39 -26.62 -27.37
N ALA A 500 5.33 -27.44 -26.87
CA ALA A 500 5.08 -28.85 -26.57
C ALA A 500 4.14 -29.01 -25.36
N ALA A 501 3.09 -29.81 -25.50
CA ALA A 501 2.13 -30.04 -24.43
C ALA A 501 2.68 -31.01 -23.36
N SER A 502 2.98 -30.49 -22.17
CA SER A 502 3.23 -31.30 -20.97
C SER A 502 1.91 -31.72 -20.34
N GLY A 503 1.67 -33.04 -20.25
CA GLY A 503 0.42 -33.59 -19.70
C GLY A 503 0.26 -33.38 -18.19
N PRO A 504 -0.98 -33.36 -17.67
CA PRO A 504 -1.24 -33.08 -16.25
C PRO A 504 -0.84 -34.25 -15.34
N VAL A 505 -0.03 -33.94 -14.32
CA VAL A 505 0.29 -34.88 -13.24
C VAL A 505 -0.93 -35.03 -12.33
N ARG A 506 -1.48 -36.25 -12.22
CA ARG A 506 -2.55 -36.56 -11.27
C ARG A 506 -1.98 -36.66 -9.85
N LEU A 507 -2.48 -35.83 -8.94
CA LEU A 507 -2.23 -35.94 -7.50
C LEU A 507 -3.35 -36.75 -6.84
N THR A 508 -2.99 -37.88 -6.20
CA THR A 508 -3.92 -38.71 -5.43
C THR A 508 -3.90 -38.31 -3.94
N PRO A 509 -5.06 -38.04 -3.31
CA PRO A 509 -5.11 -37.62 -1.91
C PRO A 509 -4.89 -38.80 -0.95
N VAL A 510 -3.95 -38.67 -0.02
CA VAL A 510 -3.73 -39.62 1.08
C VAL A 510 -4.54 -39.21 2.30
N ARG A 511 -5.41 -40.10 2.80
CA ARG A 511 -6.14 -39.90 4.06
C ARG A 511 -5.23 -40.19 5.25
N VAL A 512 -4.96 -39.18 6.08
CA VAL A 512 -4.34 -39.35 7.39
C VAL A 512 -5.44 -39.37 8.45
N ARG A 513 -5.43 -40.39 9.33
CA ARG A 513 -6.25 -40.41 10.55
C ARG A 513 -5.37 -40.01 11.73
N LEU A 514 -5.79 -39.02 12.50
CA LEU A 514 -5.16 -38.65 13.77
C LEU A 514 -5.66 -39.62 14.85
N SER A 515 -4.78 -40.47 15.36
CA SER A 515 -5.05 -41.29 16.54
C SER A 515 -4.84 -40.46 17.80
N ALA A 516 -5.87 -40.40 18.67
CA ALA A 516 -5.72 -39.83 20.00
C ALA A 516 -4.77 -40.72 20.82
N GLY A 517 -3.66 -40.15 21.28
CA GLY A 517 -2.67 -40.87 22.07
C GLY A 517 -3.23 -41.29 23.43
N GLN A 518 -3.45 -42.59 23.63
CA GLN A 518 -3.58 -43.14 24.98
C GLN A 518 -2.20 -43.56 25.49
N ASN A 519 -1.76 -42.83 26.51
CA ASN A 519 -0.57 -43.12 27.28
C ASN A 519 -0.77 -44.45 28.04
N ARG A 520 0.08 -45.45 27.82
CA ARG A 520 0.16 -46.62 28.72
C ARG A 520 1.61 -47.01 29.02
N VAL A 521 1.83 -47.19 30.32
CA VAL A 521 3.11 -47.47 30.98
C VAL A 521 3.40 -48.97 30.98
N GLY A 522 4.68 -49.32 30.89
CA GLY A 522 5.22 -50.65 31.18
C GLY A 522 5.59 -51.46 29.93
N ARG A 523 6.60 -52.34 29.98
CA ARG A 523 7.53 -52.68 31.07
C ARG A 523 8.81 -53.26 30.44
N ALA A 524 9.96 -53.12 31.09
CA ALA A 524 11.22 -53.64 30.57
C ALA A 524 11.33 -55.17 30.68
N THR A 525 11.99 -55.75 29.67
CA THR A 525 12.83 -56.97 29.71
C THR A 525 13.94 -56.77 28.69
#